data_AF-A0A8R7RES5-F1
#
_entry.id   AF-A0A8R7RES5-F1
#
_cell.length_a   1.000
_cell.length_b   1.000
_cell.length_c   1.000
_cell.angle_alpha   90.00
_cell.angle_beta   90.00
_cell.angle_gamma   90.00
#
_symmetry.space_group_name_H-M   'P 1'
#
loop_
_entity.id
_entity.type
_entity.pdbx_description
1 polymer ?
#
loop_
_entity_poly.entity_id
_entity_poly.type
_entity_poly.pdbx_seq_one_letter_code
_entity_poly.pdbx_strand_id
1 'polypeptide(L)'
;MTFEAIKLLEPAHVDKIWRMCHIDDGLVVQEVLKGSPADKFGIERGDIVECFNGEPISNTVELENRLMNTCKGLSDNYNDLIEVHISVGVFHTLKKQRRIGELTVSVSDLGEVIARDPTVS
;
A
#
# COMPACT_ATOMS: atom_id res chain seq x y z
N MET A 1 -5.38 -5.78 1.67
CA MET A 1 -5.72 -4.43 1.17
C MET A 1 -5.25 -4.32 -0.27
N THR A 2 -5.91 -3.51 -1.09
CA THR A 2 -5.54 -3.33 -2.51
C THR A 2 -5.23 -1.87 -2.85
N PHE A 3 -4.42 -1.70 -3.88
CA PHE A 3 -3.91 -0.41 -4.31
C PHE A 3 -4.03 -0.21 -5.80
N GLU A 4 -4.04 1.04 -6.22
CA GLU A 4 -3.89 1.44 -7.60
C GLU A 4 -2.89 2.59 -7.68
N ALA A 5 -1.93 2.50 -8.61
CA ALA A 5 -0.94 3.55 -8.78
C ALA A 5 -1.61 4.81 -9.34
N ILE A 6 -1.27 5.98 -8.79
CA ILE A 6 -1.82 7.26 -9.28
C ILE A 6 -1.58 7.42 -10.80
N LYS A 7 -0.42 6.98 -11.29
CA LYS A 7 -0.05 7.00 -12.71
C LYS A 7 -0.94 6.16 -13.63
N LEU A 8 -1.68 5.19 -13.07
CA LEU A 8 -2.58 4.31 -13.83
C LEU A 8 -4.04 4.79 -13.80
N LEU A 9 -4.35 5.80 -12.99
CA LEU A 9 -5.69 6.38 -12.93
C LEU A 9 -6.01 7.20 -14.17
N GLU A 10 -7.30 7.40 -14.42
CA GLU A 10 -7.75 8.33 -15.47
C GLU A 10 -7.20 9.74 -15.23
N PRO A 11 -6.85 10.51 -16.29
CA PRO A 11 -6.25 11.83 -16.15
C PRO A 11 -7.05 12.81 -15.27
N ALA A 12 -8.39 12.73 -15.31
CA ALA A 12 -9.25 13.55 -14.48
C ALA A 12 -9.10 13.26 -12.97
N HIS A 13 -8.86 11.99 -12.61
CA HIS A 13 -8.60 11.60 -11.22
C HIS A 13 -7.22 12.08 -10.78
N VAL A 14 -6.21 11.98 -11.64
CA VAL A 14 -4.85 12.48 -11.37
C VAL A 14 -4.86 13.99 -11.14
N ASP A 15 -5.49 14.77 -12.04
CA ASP A 15 -5.64 16.23 -11.89
C ASP A 15 -6.34 16.58 -10.58
N LYS A 16 -7.41 15.85 -10.24
CA LYS A 16 -8.13 16.07 -8.99
C LYS A 16 -7.27 15.82 -7.75
N ILE A 17 -6.52 14.72 -7.71
CA ILE A 17 -5.62 14.41 -6.59
C ILE A 17 -4.55 15.49 -6.46
N TRP A 18 -3.92 15.88 -7.56
CA TRP A 18 -2.92 16.95 -7.57
C TRP A 18 -3.49 18.27 -7.04
N ARG A 19 -4.64 18.71 -7.55
CA ARG A 19 -5.26 19.98 -7.14
C ARG A 19 -5.73 19.98 -5.69
N MET A 20 -6.17 18.84 -5.19
CA MET A 20 -6.73 18.73 -3.84
C MET A 20 -5.68 18.42 -2.76
N CYS A 21 -4.62 17.71 -3.11
CA CYS A 21 -3.68 17.13 -2.15
C CYS A 21 -2.21 17.50 -2.43
N HIS A 22 -1.92 18.03 -3.62
CA HIS A 22 -0.55 18.32 -4.08
C HIS A 22 0.33 17.06 -4.06
N ILE A 23 -0.23 15.96 -4.58
CA ILE A 23 0.41 14.66 -4.70
C ILE A 23 0.36 14.27 -6.17
N ASP A 24 1.52 14.02 -6.76
CA ASP A 24 1.70 13.55 -8.13
C ASP A 24 1.90 12.03 -8.21
N ASP A 25 2.56 11.45 -7.20
CA ASP A 25 2.98 10.05 -7.17
C ASP A 25 2.59 9.35 -5.86
N GLY A 26 2.28 8.06 -5.97
CA GLY A 26 1.82 7.25 -4.86
C GLY A 26 0.84 6.15 -5.26
N LEU A 27 0.34 5.45 -4.25
CA LEU A 27 -0.64 4.38 -4.39
C LEU A 27 -1.94 4.75 -3.70
N VAL A 28 -3.04 4.82 -4.44
CA VAL A 28 -4.38 5.04 -3.88
C VAL A 28 -4.91 3.73 -3.30
N VAL A 29 -5.37 3.76 -2.07
CA VAL A 29 -5.99 2.62 -1.40
C VAL A 29 -7.38 2.38 -1.98
N GLN A 30 -7.58 1.22 -2.63
CA GLN A 30 -8.85 0.86 -3.25
C GLN A 30 -9.76 0.10 -2.29
N GLU A 31 -9.19 -0.80 -1.50
CA GLU A 31 -9.93 -1.55 -0.49
C GLU A 31 -9.06 -1.88 0.71
N VAL A 32 -9.67 -1.81 1.91
CA VAL A 32 -9.07 -2.24 3.16
C VAL A 32 -9.92 -3.35 3.74
N LEU A 33 -9.28 -4.48 4.06
CA LEU A 33 -9.93 -5.62 4.69
C LEU A 33 -10.24 -5.27 6.15
N LYS A 34 -11.48 -5.47 6.58
CA LYS A 34 -11.90 -5.16 7.96
C LYS A 34 -11.13 -6.01 8.97
N GLY A 35 -10.64 -5.38 10.05
CA GLY A 35 -9.83 -6.06 11.07
C GLY A 35 -8.38 -6.34 10.67
N SER A 36 -7.97 -5.96 9.45
CA SER A 36 -6.57 -6.01 9.02
C SER A 36 -5.71 -5.00 9.79
N PRO A 37 -4.36 -5.13 9.75
CA PRO A 37 -3.46 -4.14 10.33
C PRO A 37 -3.72 -2.72 9.82
N ALA A 38 -4.01 -2.58 8.52
CA ALA A 38 -4.33 -1.31 7.88
C ALA A 38 -5.65 -0.70 8.42
N ASP A 39 -6.69 -1.52 8.59
CA ASP A 39 -7.98 -1.11 9.19
C ASP A 39 -7.79 -0.65 10.64
N LYS A 40 -7.03 -1.41 11.44
CA LYS A 40 -6.69 -1.06 12.82
C LYS A 40 -5.87 0.23 12.92
N PHE A 41 -5.05 0.52 11.91
CA PHE A 41 -4.30 1.77 11.82
C PHE A 41 -5.19 2.97 11.40
N GLY A 42 -6.40 2.69 10.92
CA GLY A 42 -7.35 3.68 10.43
C GLY A 42 -7.04 4.14 9.00
N ILE A 43 -6.43 3.28 8.19
CA ILE A 43 -6.31 3.46 6.74
C ILE A 43 -7.67 3.14 6.14
N GLU A 44 -8.13 4.03 5.26
CA GLU A 44 -9.43 3.90 4.61
C GLU A 44 -9.28 3.95 3.09
N ARG A 45 -10.33 3.50 2.38
CA ARG A 45 -10.40 3.64 0.92
C ARG A 45 -10.28 5.11 0.53
N GLY A 46 -9.43 5.38 -0.46
CA GLY A 46 -9.15 6.72 -0.96
C GLY A 46 -8.03 7.45 -0.23
N ASP A 47 -7.43 6.85 0.80
CA ASP A 47 -6.14 7.30 1.32
C ASP A 47 -5.03 7.02 0.30
N ILE A 48 -3.90 7.71 0.43
CA ILE A 48 -2.77 7.59 -0.50
C ILE A 48 -1.54 7.15 0.27
N VAL A 49 -0.92 6.04 -0.13
CA VAL A 49 0.37 5.59 0.38
C VAL A 49 1.47 6.27 -0.44
N GLU A 50 2.31 7.06 0.24
CA GLU A 50 3.40 7.85 -0.37
C GLU A 50 4.76 7.17 -0.20
N CYS A 51 4.96 6.43 0.90
CA CYS A 51 6.24 5.75 1.17
C CYS A 51 6.09 4.45 1.97
N PHE A 52 7.10 3.60 1.85
CA PHE A 52 7.24 2.31 2.51
C PHE A 52 8.65 2.18 3.07
N ASN A 53 8.79 1.87 4.36
CA ASN A 53 10.05 1.80 5.09
C ASN A 53 10.94 3.06 4.91
N GLY A 54 10.29 4.23 4.88
CA GLY A 54 10.96 5.52 4.69
C GLY A 54 11.34 5.83 3.24
N GLU A 55 11.08 4.92 2.29
CA GLU A 55 11.39 5.11 0.89
C GLU A 55 10.12 5.37 0.06
N PRO A 56 10.15 6.34 -0.87
CA PRO A 56 8.98 6.69 -1.68
C PRO A 56 8.51 5.51 -2.53
N ILE A 57 7.20 5.42 -2.75
CA ILE A 57 6.59 4.36 -3.56
C ILE A 57 5.69 4.95 -4.63
N SER A 58 5.74 4.42 -5.85
CA SER A 58 4.95 4.97 -6.97
C SER A 58 4.17 3.92 -7.76
N ASN A 59 4.41 2.63 -7.53
CA ASN A 59 3.73 1.53 -8.21
C ASN A 59 3.70 0.27 -7.34
N THR A 60 2.76 -0.63 -7.65
CA THR A 60 2.52 -1.85 -6.87
C THR A 60 3.69 -2.82 -6.96
N VAL A 61 4.32 -2.96 -8.13
CA VAL A 61 5.45 -3.87 -8.36
C VAL A 61 6.64 -3.53 -7.46
N GLU A 62 6.93 -2.25 -7.28
CA GLU A 62 7.97 -1.78 -6.38
C GLU A 62 7.63 -2.11 -4.92
N LEU A 63 6.37 -1.96 -4.53
CA LEU A 63 5.91 -2.25 -3.17
C LEU A 63 6.09 -3.74 -2.86
N GLU A 64 5.68 -4.58 -3.80
CA GLU A 64 5.83 -6.03 -3.72
C GLU A 64 7.29 -6.45 -3.63
N ASN A 65 8.15 -5.89 -4.48
CA ASN A 65 9.58 -6.18 -4.45
C ASN A 65 10.21 -5.79 -3.10
N ARG A 66 9.87 -4.61 -2.56
CA ARG A 66 10.35 -4.14 -1.25
C ARG A 66 9.89 -5.06 -0.12
N LEU A 67 8.62 -5.48 -0.13
CA LEU A 67 8.09 -6.43 0.83
C LEU A 67 8.79 -7.78 0.75
N MET A 68 8.90 -8.37 -0.45
CA MET A 68 9.58 -9.64 -0.67
C MET A 68 11.04 -9.59 -0.22
N ASN A 69 11.74 -8.47 -0.48
CA ASN A 69 13.13 -8.30 -0.04
C ASN A 69 13.24 -8.23 1.48
N THR A 70 12.27 -7.59 2.14
CA THR A 70 12.20 -7.55 3.62
C THR A 70 11.98 -8.95 4.20
N CYS A 71 11.19 -9.80 3.53
CA CYS A 71 10.92 -11.18 3.96
C CYS A 71 12.10 -12.13 3.70
N LYS A 72 12.82 -11.98 2.57
CA LYS A 72 13.98 -12.82 2.21
C LYS A 72 15.14 -12.74 3.21
N GLY A 73 15.24 -11.63 3.95
CA GLY A 73 16.24 -11.50 5.02
C GLY A 73 15.91 -12.31 6.28
N LEU A 74 14.70 -12.88 6.40
CA LEU A 74 14.19 -13.46 7.64
C LEU A 74 14.11 -15.00 7.62
N SER A 75 14.09 -15.66 6.45
CA SER A 75 14.07 -17.13 6.36
C SER A 75 14.39 -17.65 4.95
N ASP A 76 15.20 -18.71 4.86
CA ASP A 76 15.40 -19.51 3.63
C ASP A 76 14.24 -20.50 3.36
N ASN A 77 13.26 -20.59 4.27
CA ASN A 77 12.14 -21.53 4.20
C ASN A 77 10.80 -20.80 4.00
N TYR A 78 10.16 -21.05 2.86
CA TYR A 78 8.92 -20.41 2.41
C TYR A 78 7.68 -20.78 3.24
N ASN A 79 7.78 -21.75 4.15
CA ASN A 79 6.66 -22.23 4.98
C ASN A 79 6.58 -21.56 6.37
N ASP A 80 7.47 -20.63 6.69
CA ASP A 80 7.42 -19.93 7.98
C ASP A 80 6.39 -18.79 7.94
N LEU A 81 5.63 -18.62 9.03
CA LEU A 81 4.73 -17.49 9.20
C LEU A 81 5.57 -16.27 9.57
N ILE A 82 6.22 -15.68 8.58
CA ILE A 82 7.08 -14.52 8.79
C ILE A 82 6.18 -13.29 8.96
N GLU A 83 6.14 -12.77 10.18
CA GLU A 83 5.58 -11.46 10.49
C GLU A 83 6.65 -10.38 10.25
N VAL A 84 6.34 -9.42 9.39
CA VAL A 84 7.24 -8.32 9.07
C VAL A 84 6.66 -7.01 9.60
N HIS A 85 7.46 -6.31 10.38
CA HIS A 85 7.15 -4.94 10.80
C HIS A 85 7.61 -3.98 9.70
N ILE A 86 6.65 -3.29 9.11
CA ILE A 86 6.88 -2.29 8.06
C ILE A 86 6.40 -0.94 8.55
N SER A 87 7.00 0.14 8.06
CA SER A 87 6.45 1.48 8.21
C SER A 87 5.88 1.97 6.88
N VAL A 88 4.73 2.61 6.91
CA VAL A 88 4.07 3.18 5.73
C VAL A 88 3.75 4.65 5.99
N GLY A 89 4.10 5.51 5.04
CA GLY A 89 3.64 6.90 5.02
C GLY A 89 2.33 6.99 4.26
N VAL A 90 1.29 7.43 4.94
CA VAL A 90 -0.07 7.54 4.40
C VAL A 90 -0.55 8.98 4.50
N PHE A 91 -1.03 9.51 3.39
CA PHE A 91 -1.82 10.73 3.33
C PHE A 91 -3.30 10.38 3.46
N HIS A 92 -3.90 10.76 4.58
CA HIS A 92 -5.34 10.60 4.79
C HIS A 92 -6.09 11.72 4.05
N THR A 93 -6.81 11.37 2.98
CA THR A 93 -7.35 12.38 2.06
C THR A 93 -8.48 13.21 2.64
N LEU A 94 -9.32 12.60 3.48
CA LEU A 94 -10.42 13.26 4.18
C LEU A 94 -9.93 14.19 5.30
N LYS A 95 -8.90 13.76 6.03
CA LYS A 95 -8.33 14.51 7.17
C LYS A 95 -7.23 15.50 6.74
N LYS A 96 -6.79 15.44 5.48
CA LYS A 96 -5.69 16.26 4.91
C LYS A 96 -4.42 16.22 5.76
N GLN A 97 -4.06 15.02 6.23
CA GLN A 97 -2.93 14.81 7.13
C GLN A 97 -2.05 13.67 6.66
N ARG A 98 -0.74 13.80 6.87
CA ARG A 98 0.23 12.72 6.70
C ARG A 98 0.45 12.02 8.02
N ARG A 99 0.44 10.68 8.00
CA ARG A 99 0.80 9.85 9.14
C ARG A 99 1.74 8.76 8.69
N ILE A 100 2.76 8.51 9.50
CA ILE A 100 3.58 7.31 9.40
C ILE A 100 2.97 6.28 10.34
N GLY A 101 2.71 5.09 9.82
CA GLY A 101 2.18 3.96 10.57
C GLY A 101 3.07 2.75 10.51
N GLU A 102 3.25 2.10 11.64
CA GLU A 102 3.86 0.77 11.67
C GLU A 102 2.76 -0.28 11.52
N LEU A 103 2.94 -1.19 10.57
CA LEU A 103 2.05 -2.31 10.31
C LEU A 103 2.83 -3.61 10.45
N THR A 104 2.21 -4.62 11.03
CA THR A 104 2.71 -6.00 11.00
C THR A 104 1.99 -6.73 9.88
N VAL A 105 2.72 -7.23 8.88
CA VAL A 105 2.18 -7.94 7.72
C VAL A 105 2.74 -9.36 7.72
N SER A 106 1.89 -10.37 7.52
CA SER A 106 2.37 -11.74 7.35
C SER A 106 2.63 -12.04 5.88
N VAL A 107 3.63 -12.89 5.58
CA VAL A 107 3.93 -13.30 4.19
C VAL A 107 2.73 -13.97 3.49
N SER A 108 1.83 -14.58 4.25
CA SER A 108 0.59 -15.13 3.72
C SER A 108 -0.40 -14.05 3.26
N ASP A 109 -0.43 -12.87 3.90
CA ASP A 109 -1.25 -11.72 3.49
C ASP A 109 -0.77 -11.10 2.17
N LEU A 110 0.48 -11.36 1.76
CA LEU A 110 1.01 -10.87 0.49
C LEU A 110 0.37 -11.53 -0.73
N GLY A 111 -0.08 -12.79 -0.61
CA GLY A 111 -0.86 -13.44 -1.66
C GLY A 111 -2.18 -12.72 -1.98
N GLU A 112 -2.78 -12.04 -0.98
CA GLU A 112 -4.00 -11.24 -1.17
C GLU A 112 -3.74 -9.90 -1.87
N VAL A 113 -2.53 -9.34 -1.78
CA VAL A 113 -2.17 -8.12 -2.52
C VAL A 113 -2.11 -8.41 -4.04
N ILE A 114 -1.81 -9.65 -4.43
CA ILE A 114 -1.69 -10.13 -5.81
C ILE A 114 -3.06 -10.47 -6.44
N ALA A 115 -4.09 -10.74 -5.64
CA ALA A 115 -5.33 -11.38 -6.13
C ALA A 115 -6.36 -10.45 -6.79
N ARG A 116 -6.02 -9.20 -7.14
CA ARG A 116 -6.93 -8.30 -7.88
C ARG A 116 -6.22 -7.62 -9.04
N ASP A 117 -5.84 -8.43 -10.03
CA ASP A 117 -5.99 -8.02 -11.43
C ASP A 117 -7.34 -8.57 -11.93
N PRO A 118 -8.39 -7.75 -12.07
CA PRO A 118 -9.66 -8.19 -12.65
C PRO A 118 -9.66 -8.16 -14.20
N THR A 119 -8.52 -8.14 -14.88
CA THR A 119 -8.45 -8.19 -16.35
C THR A 119 -7.89 -9.51 -16.87
N VAL A 120 -8.50 -10.62 -16.45
CA VAL A 120 -8.57 -11.81 -17.30
C VAL A 120 -9.99 -12.39 -17.22
N SER A 121 -10.80 -12.05 -18.21
CA SER A 121 -12.02 -12.78 -18.59
C SER A 121 -11.75 -13.53 -19.88
#